data_AF-A0A3M7T0C4-F1
#
_entry.id   AF-A0A3M7T0C4-F1
#
_cell.length_a   1.000
_cell.length_b   1.000
_cell.length_c   1.000
_cell.angle_alpha   90.00
_cell.angle_beta   90.00
_cell.angle_gamma   90.00
#
_symmetry.space_group_name_H-M   'P 1'
#
loop_
_entity.id
_entity.type
_entity.pdbx_description
1 polymer ?
#
loop_
_entity_poly.entity_id
_entity_poly.type
_entity_poly.pdbx_seq_one_letter_code
_entity_poly.pdbx_strand_id
1 'polypeptide(L)'
;MPLKFNILGNLYKSLIGSILDYSFPCLNSLSETSVKKLEVIQNSAVRSILKLKYDTPSNILHHEAFNKLKLLTISNRLCELSERYIRARLSNSVPLVLRLVEEYKAGFESRYIEYPTPLCNCYLTISSFFPESSKT
;
A
#
# COMPACT_ATOMS: atom_id res chain seq x y z
N MET A 1 -33.47 -0.11 -13.06
CA MET A 1 -33.14 0.77 -11.93
C MET A 1 -31.63 1.03 -11.96
N PRO A 2 -31.14 2.27 -12.15
CA PRO A 2 -29.70 2.52 -12.23
C PRO A 2 -29.04 2.26 -10.87
N LEU A 3 -27.99 1.44 -10.86
CA LEU A 3 -27.20 1.14 -9.65
C LEU A 3 -26.48 2.41 -9.18
N LYS A 4 -26.65 2.79 -7.91
CA LYS A 4 -25.96 3.96 -7.32
C LYS A 4 -24.46 3.68 -7.24
N PHE A 5 -23.62 4.65 -7.62
CA PHE A 5 -22.15 4.51 -7.60
C PHE A 5 -21.58 4.14 -6.22
N ASN A 6 -22.25 4.51 -5.13
CA ASN A 6 -21.89 4.07 -3.77
C ASN A 6 -21.98 2.55 -3.59
N ILE A 7 -22.99 1.88 -4.17
CA ILE A 7 -23.14 0.43 -4.08
C ILE A 7 -22.00 -0.24 -4.84
N LEU A 8 -21.68 0.26 -6.04
CA LEU A 8 -20.62 -0.30 -6.86
C LEU A 8 -19.22 -0.04 -6.27
N GLY A 9 -19.02 1.13 -5.65
CA GLY A 9 -17.82 1.44 -4.88
C GLY A 9 -17.65 0.53 -3.68
N ASN A 10 -18.73 0.21 -2.97
CA ASN A 10 -18.69 -0.74 -1.86
C ASN A 10 -18.40 -2.17 -2.34
N LEU A 11 -18.99 -2.60 -3.46
CA LEU A 11 -18.70 -3.90 -4.07
C LEU A 11 -17.21 -4.01 -4.44
N TYR A 12 -16.64 -2.96 -5.03
CA TYR A 12 -15.20 -2.90 -5.34
C TYR A 12 -14.36 -3.05 -4.06
N LYS A 13 -14.70 -2.35 -2.98
CA LYS A 13 -13.99 -2.46 -1.69
C LYS A 13 -14.09 -3.87 -1.11
N SER A 14 -15.27 -4.48 -1.13
CA SER A 14 -15.48 -5.82 -0.58
C SER A 14 -14.78 -6.92 -1.37
N LEU A 15 -14.63 -6.75 -2.70
CA LEU A 15 -13.95 -7.75 -3.53
C LEU A 15 -12.46 -7.47 -3.67
N ILE A 16 -12.10 -6.42 -4.41
CA ILE A 16 -10.72 -6.09 -4.70
C ILE A 16 -10.02 -5.58 -3.45
N GLY A 17 -10.71 -4.79 -2.64
CA GLY A 17 -10.10 -4.26 -1.42
C GLY A 17 -9.72 -5.35 -0.44
N SER A 18 -10.59 -6.32 -0.17
CA SER A 18 -10.28 -7.44 0.71
C SER A 18 -9.13 -8.32 0.18
N ILE A 19 -9.04 -8.51 -1.15
CA ILE A 19 -7.90 -9.22 -1.76
C ILE A 19 -6.59 -8.48 -1.50
N LEU A 20 -6.58 -7.16 -1.68
CA LEU A 20 -5.40 -6.32 -1.42
C LEU A 20 -5.04 -6.33 0.08
N ASP A 21 -6.03 -6.18 0.96
CA ASP A 21 -5.83 -6.11 2.41
C ASP A 21 -5.26 -7.43 2.97
N TYR A 22 -5.66 -8.58 2.43
CA TYR A 22 -5.11 -9.86 2.83
C TYR A 22 -3.73 -10.12 2.23
N SER A 23 -3.56 -9.78 0.95
CA SER A 23 -2.37 -10.16 0.17
C SER A 23 -1.23 -9.14 0.27
N PHE A 24 -1.43 -8.01 0.97
CA PHE A 24 -0.46 -6.92 1.02
C PHE A 24 1.00 -7.33 1.32
N PRO A 25 1.29 -8.34 2.19
CA PRO A 25 2.68 -8.71 2.46
C PRO A 25 3.38 -9.26 1.22
N CYS A 26 2.65 -9.97 0.37
CA CYS A 26 3.15 -10.50 -0.90
C CYS A 26 3.10 -9.45 -2.02
N LEU A 27 2.09 -8.57 -1.99
CA LEU A 27 1.93 -7.52 -3.00
C LEU A 27 3.02 -6.45 -2.91
N ASN A 28 3.58 -6.21 -1.72
CA ASN A 28 4.74 -5.33 -1.56
C ASN A 28 6.01 -5.86 -2.20
N SER A 29 6.11 -7.18 -2.42
CA SER A 29 7.24 -7.81 -3.11
C SER A 29 7.05 -7.83 -4.63
N LEU A 30 5.94 -7.28 -5.15
CA LEU A 30 5.70 -7.24 -6.58
C LEU A 30 6.66 -6.28 -7.29
N SER A 31 6.98 -6.62 -8.54
CA SER A 31 7.65 -5.69 -9.45
C SER A 31 6.80 -4.44 -9.66
N GLU A 32 7.46 -3.31 -9.92
CA GLU A 32 6.80 -2.05 -10.29
C GLU A 32 5.84 -2.23 -11.48
N THR A 33 6.21 -3.08 -12.43
CA THR A 33 5.36 -3.43 -13.58
C THR A 33 4.06 -4.13 -13.19
N SER A 34 4.09 -4.99 -12.18
CA SER A 34 2.90 -5.71 -11.69
C SER A 34 1.98 -4.76 -10.90
N VAL A 35 2.55 -3.87 -10.09
CA VAL A 35 1.79 -2.82 -9.39
C VAL A 35 1.10 -1.90 -10.39
N LYS A 36 1.80 -1.45 -11.44
CA LYS A 36 1.20 -0.64 -12.52
C LYS A 36 0.02 -1.34 -13.21
N LYS A 37 0.10 -2.66 -13.43
CA LYS A 37 -1.04 -3.43 -13.98
C LYS A 37 -2.25 -3.40 -13.04
N LEU A 38 -2.05 -3.54 -11.74
CA LEU A 38 -3.12 -3.43 -10.74
C LEU A 38 -3.73 -2.01 -10.72
N GLU A 39 -2.90 -0.97 -10.83
CA GLU A 39 -3.37 0.42 -10.93
C GLU A 39 -4.21 0.66 -12.19
N VAL A 40 -3.84 0.07 -13.33
CA VAL A 40 -4.65 0.15 -14.56
C VAL A 40 -6.02 -0.50 -14.36
N ILE A 41 -6.09 -1.66 -13.69
CA ILE A 41 -7.36 -2.34 -13.37
C ILE A 41 -8.21 -1.46 -12.46
N GLN A 42 -7.63 -0.91 -11.38
CA GLN A 42 -8.32 0.00 -10.49
C GLN A 42 -8.85 1.23 -11.23
N ASN A 43 -8.01 1.87 -12.05
CA ASN A 43 -8.38 3.07 -12.78
C ASN A 43 -9.52 2.80 -13.77
N SER A 44 -9.50 1.65 -14.45
CA SER A 44 -10.59 1.21 -15.33
C SER A 44 -11.90 1.04 -14.55
N ALA A 45 -11.85 0.38 -13.39
CA ALA A 45 -13.02 0.21 -12.52
C ALA A 45 -13.56 1.57 -12.04
N VAL A 46 -12.69 2.47 -11.55
CA VAL A 46 -13.08 3.80 -11.10
C VAL A 46 -13.74 4.60 -12.22
N ARG A 47 -13.19 4.59 -13.44
CA ARG A 47 -13.81 5.28 -14.59
C ARG A 47 -15.22 4.75 -14.87
N SER A 48 -15.41 3.43 -14.84
CA SER A 48 -16.74 2.83 -15.00
C SER A 48 -17.71 3.21 -13.88
N ILE A 49 -17.26 3.17 -12.61
CA ILE A 49 -18.09 3.48 -11.45
C ILE A 49 -18.55 4.94 -11.46
N LEU A 50 -17.63 5.85 -11.74
CA LEU A 50 -17.87 7.29 -11.72
C LEU A 50 -18.37 7.84 -13.06
N LYS A 51 -18.49 7.00 -14.09
CA LYS A 51 -18.87 7.36 -15.45
C LYS A 51 -17.98 8.46 -16.05
N LEU A 52 -16.68 8.38 -15.78
CA LEU A 52 -15.69 9.32 -16.30
C LEU A 52 -15.35 9.00 -17.76
N LYS A 53 -14.96 10.04 -18.51
CA LYS A 53 -14.45 9.85 -19.87
C LYS A 53 -13.13 9.07 -19.84
N TYR A 54 -12.88 8.30 -20.89
CA TYR A 54 -11.67 7.46 -20.98
C TYR A 54 -10.37 8.29 -20.95
N ASP A 55 -10.38 9.46 -21.56
CA ASP A 55 -9.28 10.42 -21.63
C ASP A 55 -9.02 11.18 -20.32
N THR A 56 -9.82 10.92 -19.27
CA THR A 56 -9.62 11.56 -17.96
C THR A 56 -8.22 11.25 -17.41
N PRO A 57 -7.40 12.29 -17.15
CA PRO A 57 -6.08 12.15 -16.55
C PRO A 57 -6.12 11.43 -15.19
N SER A 58 -5.07 10.65 -14.89
CA SER A 58 -4.99 9.83 -13.68
C SER A 58 -5.06 10.66 -12.40
N ASN A 59 -4.42 11.81 -12.33
CA ASN A 59 -4.47 12.71 -11.17
C ASN A 59 -5.90 13.16 -10.82
N ILE A 60 -6.70 13.51 -11.83
CA ILE A 60 -8.11 13.90 -11.65
C ILE A 60 -8.93 12.67 -11.21
N LEU A 61 -8.71 11.54 -11.87
CA LEU A 61 -9.36 10.27 -11.52
C LEU A 61 -9.10 9.88 -10.07
N HIS A 62 -7.85 9.96 -9.60
CA HIS A 62 -7.48 9.62 -8.22
C HIS A 62 -8.13 10.56 -7.21
N HIS A 63 -8.16 11.87 -7.50
CA HIS A 63 -8.83 12.84 -6.66
C HIS A 63 -10.34 12.56 -6.56
N GLU A 64 -11.00 12.26 -7.67
CA GLU A 64 -12.42 11.90 -7.67
C GLU A 64 -12.68 10.57 -6.94
N ALA A 65 -11.85 9.56 -7.15
CA ALA A 65 -11.95 8.26 -6.49
C ALA A 65 -11.86 8.42 -4.97
N PHE A 66 -10.93 9.24 -4.50
CA PHE A 66 -10.80 9.51 -3.08
C PHE A 66 -12.00 10.30 -2.54
N ASN A 67 -12.41 11.37 -3.21
CA ASN A 67 -13.49 12.22 -2.71
C ASN A 67 -14.85 11.53 -2.68
N LYS A 68 -15.21 10.84 -3.77
CA LYS A 68 -16.54 10.23 -3.95
C LYS A 68 -16.60 8.81 -3.40
N LEU A 69 -15.53 8.02 -3.55
CA LEU A 69 -15.53 6.59 -3.19
C LEU A 69 -14.65 6.28 -1.97
N LYS A 70 -13.85 7.22 -1.45
CA LYS A 70 -12.84 6.97 -0.41
C LYS A 70 -11.89 5.83 -0.81
N LEU A 71 -11.43 5.86 -2.07
CA LEU A 71 -10.46 4.90 -2.61
C LEU A 71 -9.10 5.56 -2.83
N LEU A 72 -8.06 4.97 -2.27
CA LEU A 72 -6.66 5.32 -2.52
C LEU A 72 -6.13 4.59 -3.76
N THR A 73 -5.04 5.10 -4.33
CA THR A 73 -4.27 4.34 -5.34
C THR A 73 -3.75 3.03 -4.76
N ILE A 74 -3.50 2.03 -5.60
CA ILE A 74 -2.93 0.74 -5.16
C ILE A 74 -1.64 0.98 -4.37
N SER A 75 -0.71 1.76 -4.91
CA SER A 75 0.58 2.04 -4.26
C SER A 75 0.41 2.69 -2.88
N ASN A 76 -0.46 3.70 -2.75
CA ASN A 76 -0.69 4.38 -1.47
C ASN A 76 -1.35 3.45 -0.45
N ARG A 77 -2.33 2.65 -0.89
CA ARG A 77 -3.01 1.68 -0.02
C ARG A 77 -2.04 0.61 0.50
N LEU A 78 -1.20 0.06 -0.38
CA LEU A 78 -0.20 -0.94 0.01
C LEU A 78 0.81 -0.36 1.02
N CYS A 79 1.26 0.87 0.79
CA CYS A 79 2.12 1.59 1.73
C CYS A 79 1.44 1.73 3.11
N GLU A 80 0.21 2.25 3.15
CA GLU A 80 -0.54 2.46 4.40
C GLU A 80 -0.81 1.16 5.17
N LEU A 81 -1.17 0.08 4.47
CA LEU A 81 -1.37 -1.24 5.08
C LEU A 81 -0.09 -1.75 5.73
N SER A 82 1.03 -1.58 5.03
CA SER A 82 2.35 -2.03 5.49
C SER A 82 2.80 -1.27 6.72
N GLU A 83 2.68 0.05 6.69
CA GLU A 83 3.00 0.90 7.84
C GLU A 83 2.13 0.55 9.04
N ARG A 84 0.82 0.41 8.85
CA ARG A 84 -0.11 0.04 9.94
C ARG A 84 0.23 -1.31 10.54
N TYR A 85 0.50 -2.30 9.71
CA TYR A 85 0.84 -3.64 10.18
C TYR A 85 2.14 -3.62 10.99
N ILE A 86 3.21 -3.05 10.44
CA ILE A 86 4.51 -2.99 11.13
C ILE A 86 4.40 -2.17 12.41
N ARG A 87 3.78 -0.99 12.37
CA ARG A 87 3.56 -0.15 13.55
C ARG A 87 2.82 -0.90 14.64
N ALA A 88 1.68 -1.52 14.33
CA ALA A 88 0.90 -2.26 15.32
C ALA A 88 1.70 -3.43 15.91
N ARG A 89 2.45 -4.17 15.09
CA ARG A 89 3.26 -5.29 15.56
C ARG A 89 4.44 -4.86 16.42
N LEU A 90 5.10 -3.75 16.08
CA LEU A 90 6.17 -3.16 16.88
C LEU A 90 5.65 -2.60 18.21
N SER A 91 4.51 -1.90 18.20
CA SER A 91 3.86 -1.42 19.43
C SER A 91 3.47 -2.53 20.39
N ASN A 92 3.21 -3.74 19.88
CA ASN A 92 2.92 -4.92 20.69
C ASN A 92 4.15 -5.82 20.93
N SER A 93 5.36 -5.34 20.59
CA SER A 93 6.62 -6.06 20.78
C SER A 93 6.60 -7.51 20.26
N VAL A 94 5.93 -7.74 19.12
CA VAL A 94 5.81 -9.10 18.57
C VAL A 94 7.21 -9.63 18.21
N PRO A 95 7.70 -10.71 18.86
CA PRO A 95 9.11 -11.11 18.77
C PRO A 95 9.61 -11.37 17.35
N LEU A 96 8.77 -11.98 16.51
CA LEU A 96 9.12 -12.27 15.12
C LEU A 96 9.31 -10.99 14.28
N VAL A 97 8.51 -9.96 14.51
CA VAL A 97 8.61 -8.69 13.77
C VAL A 97 9.79 -7.88 14.27
N LEU A 98 10.08 -7.91 15.58
CA LEU A 98 11.28 -7.29 16.14
C LEU A 98 12.55 -7.88 15.51
N ARG A 99 12.69 -9.21 15.52
CA ARG A 99 13.82 -9.91 14.91
C ARG A 99 13.95 -9.61 13.41
N LEU A 100 12.84 -9.59 12.69
CA LEU A 100 12.84 -9.26 11.25
C LEU A 100 13.34 -7.83 11.00
N VAL A 101 12.96 -6.86 11.83
CA VAL A 101 13.40 -5.47 11.72
C VAL A 101 14.88 -5.32 12.08
N GLU A 102 15.37 -6.04 13.09
CA GLU A 102 16.80 -6.10 13.44
C GLU A 102 17.64 -6.66 12.29
N GLU A 103 17.22 -7.80 11.70
CA GLU A 103 17.88 -8.41 10.55
C GLU A 103 17.86 -7.48 9.33
N TYR A 104 16.74 -6.79 9.09
CA TYR A 104 16.62 -5.78 8.02
C TYR A 104 17.60 -4.62 8.21
N LYS A 105 17.70 -4.07 9.42
CA LYS A 105 18.64 -2.99 9.74
C LYS A 105 20.10 -3.43 9.56
N ALA A 106 20.45 -4.62 10.07
CA ALA A 106 21.79 -5.17 9.93
C ALA A 106 22.18 -5.39 8.45
N GLY A 107 21.25 -5.86 7.62
CA GLY A 107 21.46 -6.02 6.17
C GLY A 107 21.53 -4.69 5.40
N PHE A 108 20.83 -3.65 5.87
CA PHE A 108 20.91 -2.31 5.30
C PHE A 108 22.28 -1.67 5.54
N GLU A 109 22.84 -1.82 6.74
CA GLU A 109 24.17 -1.32 7.10
C GLU A 109 25.30 -2.03 6.33
N SER A 110 25.07 -3.25 5.83
CA SER A 110 26.09 -4.07 5.17
C SER A 110 26.31 -3.81 3.67
N ARG A 111 25.73 -2.75 3.09
CA ARG A 111 25.86 -2.34 1.66
C ARG A 111 25.33 -3.32 0.59
N TYR A 112 24.53 -4.31 0.98
CA TYR A 112 23.90 -5.26 0.06
C TYR A 112 22.39 -5.09 0.05
N ILE A 113 21.87 -4.10 -0.66
CA ILE A 113 20.45 -4.11 -1.04
C ILE A 113 20.34 -3.96 -2.54
N GLU A 114 20.57 -5.09 -3.22
CA GLU A 114 20.25 -5.24 -4.64
C GLU A 114 18.73 -5.51 -4.85
N TYR A 115 17.99 -5.81 -3.76
CA TYR A 115 16.56 -6.12 -3.81
C TYR A 115 15.76 -5.33 -2.78
N PRO A 116 14.77 -4.52 -3.21
CA PRO A 116 13.90 -3.80 -2.28
C PRO A 116 13.05 -4.82 -1.50
N THR A 117 13.24 -4.86 -0.18
CA THR A 117 12.39 -5.67 0.70
C THR A 117 11.05 -4.96 0.93
N PRO A 118 9.97 -5.68 1.27
CA PRO A 118 8.70 -5.08 1.68
C PRO A 118 8.81 -4.09 2.85
N LEU A 119 9.87 -4.18 3.66
CA LEU A 119 10.14 -3.30 4.79
C LEU A 119 10.74 -1.95 4.38
N CYS A 120 11.32 -1.83 3.17
CA CYS A 120 11.87 -0.56 2.70
C CYS A 120 10.82 0.56 2.68
N ASN A 121 9.58 0.23 2.31
CA ASN A 121 8.47 1.20 2.33
C ASN A 121 8.08 1.63 3.75
N CYS A 122 8.47 0.87 4.78
CA CYS A 122 8.17 1.15 6.19
C CYS A 122 9.34 1.79 6.93
N TYR A 123 10.44 2.17 6.24
CA TYR A 123 11.67 2.66 6.87
C TYR A 123 11.42 3.78 7.89
N LEU A 124 10.68 4.82 7.51
CA LEU A 124 10.39 5.95 8.42
C LEU A 124 9.64 5.50 9.68
N THR A 125 8.67 4.59 9.53
CA THR A 125 7.95 4.01 10.66
C THR A 125 8.92 3.22 11.55
N ILE A 126 9.74 2.34 10.97
CA ILE A 126 10.73 1.55 11.72
C ILE A 126 11.71 2.45 12.47
N SER A 127 12.26 3.47 11.81
CA SER A 127 13.23 4.40 12.42
C SER A 127 12.62 5.20 13.57
N SER A 128 11.32 5.46 13.58
CA SER A 128 10.65 6.10 14.72
C SER A 128 10.63 5.26 16.00
N PHE A 129 10.63 3.92 15.89
CA PHE A 129 10.67 3.02 17.05
C PHE A 129 12.09 2.77 17.55
N PHE A 130 13.06 2.93 16.64
CA PHE A 130 14.47 2.66 16.89
C PHE A 130 15.30 3.81 16.33
N PRO A 131 15.26 5.00 16.99
CA PRO A 131 16.07 6.13 16.57
C PRO A 131 17.54 5.71 16.56
N GLU A 132 18.25 6.03 15.48
CA GLU A 132 19.70 5.84 15.44
C GLU A 132 20.30 6.63 16.60
N SER A 133 20.96 5.93 17.53
CA SER A 133 21.73 6.59 18.57
C SER A 133 22.75 7.47 17.86
N SER A 134 22.66 8.80 18.05
CA SER A 134 23.68 9.74 17.60
C SER A 134 25.03 9.20 18.06
N LYS A 135 25.84 8.72 17.11
CA LYS A 135 27.22 8.31 17.37
C LYS A 135 27.90 9.54 17.95
N THR A 136 28.17 9.50 19.26
CA THR A 136 28.96 10.49 19.98
C THR A 136 30.32 9.87 20.24
#